data_AF-A0A2V2EXZ3-F1
#
_entry.id   AF-A0A2V2EXZ3-F1
#
_cell.length_a   1.000
_cell.length_b   1.000
_cell.length_c   1.000
_cell.angle_alpha   90.00
_cell.angle_beta   90.00
_cell.angle_gamma   90.00
#
_symmetry.space_group_name_H-M   'P 1'
#
loop_
_entity.id
_entity.type
_entity.pdbx_description
1 polymer ?
#
loop_
_entity_poly.entity_id
_entity_poly.type
_entity_poly.pdbx_seq_one_letter_code
_entity_poly.pdbx_strand_id
1 'polypeptide(L)'
;MKDEHLEKNVEALRQGNTRAFDLIYERTNRAAFFTILYLVHDKMHAEDILQETYLRAMRSLSQYRAGTNFTAWLCTIARSLALNHLKKARHEVSTDFEADAYKYGTREAEIPYLFDLAARILSPEEYEIVMLCQVAGYKRREVAGMLGIPIGTVTWRNNEALKKLKRHLEEDNA
;
A
#
# COMPACT_ATOMS: atom_id res chain seq x y z
N MET A 1 5.34 9.44 19.07
CA MET A 1 3.92 9.65 19.45
C MET A 1 2.91 8.83 18.65
N LYS A 2 2.74 8.99 17.32
CA LYS A 2 1.73 8.21 16.56
C LYS A 2 2.05 6.71 16.46
N ASP A 3 3.30 6.35 16.16
CA ASP A 3 3.72 4.94 16.06
C ASP A 3 3.72 4.23 17.41
N GLU A 4 3.98 4.95 18.49
CA GLU A 4 4.06 4.40 19.85
C GLU A 4 2.71 3.89 20.37
N HIS A 5 1.60 4.54 19.98
CA HIS A 5 0.25 4.07 20.29
C HIS A 5 -0.11 2.82 19.48
N LEU A 6 0.36 2.74 18.22
CA LEU A 6 0.14 1.57 17.38
C LEU A 6 0.87 0.34 17.92
N GLU A 7 2.14 0.49 18.29
CA GLU A 7 2.94 -0.59 18.91
C GLU A 7 2.28 -1.12 20.19
N LYS A 8 1.77 -0.22 21.05
CA LYS A 8 1.07 -0.62 22.28
C LYS A 8 -0.18 -1.45 21.97
N ASN A 9 -0.95 -1.07 20.95
CA ASN A 9 -2.13 -1.83 20.55
C ASN A 9 -1.74 -3.19 19.95
N VAL A 10 -0.67 -3.25 19.16
CA VAL A 10 -0.15 -4.52 18.60
C VAL A 10 0.26 -5.47 19.73
N GLU A 11 0.93 -4.96 20.75
CA GLU A 11 1.32 -5.77 21.91
C GLU A 11 0.11 -6.21 22.75
N ALA A 12 -0.87 -5.33 22.97
CA ALA A 12 -2.12 -5.71 23.62
C ALA A 12 -2.86 -6.81 22.85
N LEU A 13 -2.87 -6.73 21.51
CA LEU A 13 -3.50 -7.73 20.66
C LEU A 13 -2.77 -9.09 20.74
N ARG A 14 -1.44 -9.10 20.81
CA ARG A 14 -0.64 -10.31 21.05
C ARG A 14 -0.96 -10.99 22.37
N GLN A 15 -1.29 -10.19 23.38
CA GLN A 15 -1.71 -10.67 24.70
C GLN A 15 -3.19 -11.11 24.74
N GLY A 16 -3.88 -11.12 23.59
CA GLY A 16 -5.25 -11.60 23.46
C GLY A 16 -6.32 -10.52 23.62
N ASN A 17 -5.95 -9.24 23.76
CA ASN A 17 -6.92 -8.15 23.81
C ASN A 17 -7.46 -7.85 22.41
N THR A 18 -8.57 -8.49 22.04
CA THR A 18 -9.21 -8.34 20.73
C THR A 18 -9.69 -6.92 20.44
N ARG A 19 -10.00 -6.10 21.46
CA ARG A 19 -10.40 -4.69 21.25
C ARG A 19 -9.28 -3.84 20.66
N ALA A 20 -8.02 -4.27 20.80
CA ALA A 20 -6.89 -3.58 20.20
C ALA A 20 -6.88 -3.73 18.66
N PHE A 21 -7.58 -4.74 18.13
CA PHE A 21 -7.71 -4.94 16.68
C PHE A 21 -8.39 -3.74 16.01
N ASP A 22 -9.50 -3.25 16.55
CA ASP A 22 -10.25 -2.12 15.96
C ASP A 22 -9.36 -0.87 15.82
N LEU A 23 -8.59 -0.57 16.86
CA LEU A 23 -7.65 0.55 16.88
C LEU A 23 -6.50 0.38 15.87
N ILE A 24 -6.00 -0.85 15.69
CA ILE A 24 -4.99 -1.15 14.66
C ILE A 24 -5.62 -1.00 13.28
N TYR A 25 -6.81 -1.56 13.08
CA TYR A 25 -7.54 -1.50 11.82
C TYR A 25 -7.79 -0.07 11.40
N GLU A 26 -8.40 0.76 12.26
CA GLU A 26 -8.67 2.19 11.99
C GLU A 26 -7.42 2.96 11.56
N ARG A 27 -6.27 2.62 12.14
CA ARG A 27 -4.98 3.28 11.85
C ARG A 27 -4.32 2.81 10.57
N THR A 28 -4.55 1.56 10.17
CA THR A 28 -3.76 0.91 9.12
C THR A 28 -4.55 0.57 7.86
N ASN A 29 -5.90 0.53 7.93
CA ASN A 29 -6.74 0.06 6.84
C ASN A 29 -6.53 0.87 5.57
N ARG A 30 -6.42 2.20 5.68
CA ARG A 30 -6.25 3.08 4.51
C ARG A 30 -4.94 2.78 3.80
N ALA A 31 -3.84 2.67 4.54
CA ALA A 31 -2.52 2.37 3.97
C ALA A 31 -2.51 1.01 3.26
N ALA A 32 -3.05 -0.02 3.91
CA ALA A 32 -3.14 -1.36 3.33
C ALA A 32 -4.06 -1.37 2.10
N PHE A 33 -5.24 -0.76 2.18
CA PHE A 33 -6.20 -0.66 1.09
C PHE A 33 -5.61 0.03 -0.14
N PHE A 34 -4.98 1.20 0.02
CA PHE A 34 -4.37 1.91 -1.11
C PHE A 34 -3.14 1.21 -1.67
N THR A 35 -2.38 0.50 -0.84
CA THR A 35 -1.29 -0.36 -1.33
C THR A 35 -1.82 -1.47 -2.24
N ILE A 36 -2.97 -2.05 -1.90
CA ILE A 36 -3.62 -3.08 -2.71
C ILE A 36 -4.24 -2.48 -3.97
N LEU A 37 -5.04 -1.41 -3.82
CA LEU A 37 -5.74 -0.75 -4.91
C LEU A 37 -4.78 -0.26 -6.00
N TYR A 38 -3.62 0.25 -5.59
CA TYR A 38 -2.53 0.64 -6.50
C TYR A 38 -2.07 -0.51 -7.40
N LEU A 39 -2.13 -1.75 -6.92
CA LEU A 39 -1.66 -2.92 -7.67
C LEU A 39 -2.78 -3.55 -8.50
N VAL A 40 -3.98 -3.69 -7.93
CA VAL A 40 -5.07 -4.44 -8.56
C VAL A 40 -6.02 -3.59 -9.38
N HIS A 41 -6.01 -2.27 -9.19
CA HIS A 41 -6.86 -1.30 -9.89
C HIS A 41 -8.37 -1.61 -9.89
N ASP A 42 -8.83 -2.41 -8.93
CA ASP A 42 -10.24 -2.77 -8.75
C ASP A 42 -10.61 -2.68 -7.27
N LYS A 43 -11.65 -1.91 -6.96
CA LYS A 43 -12.08 -1.65 -5.59
C LYS A 43 -12.59 -2.90 -4.89
N MET A 44 -13.39 -3.72 -5.57
CA MET A 44 -13.99 -4.91 -4.98
C MET A 44 -12.89 -5.92 -4.62
N HIS A 45 -11.98 -6.18 -5.55
CA HIS A 45 -10.84 -7.05 -5.28
C HIS A 45 -9.92 -6.47 -4.20
N ALA A 46 -9.74 -5.14 -4.15
CA ALA A 46 -8.97 -4.52 -3.09
C ALA A 46 -9.60 -4.71 -1.70
N GLU A 47 -10.92 -4.61 -1.59
CA GLU A 47 -11.67 -4.86 -0.35
C GLU A 47 -11.54 -6.32 0.11
N ASP A 48 -11.67 -7.28 -0.81
CA ASP A 48 -11.52 -8.71 -0.51
C ASP A 48 -10.09 -9.05 -0.04
N ILE A 49 -9.08 -8.55 -0.76
CA ILE A 49 -7.68 -8.75 -0.40
C ILE A 49 -7.34 -8.06 0.92
N LEU A 50 -7.96 -6.92 1.23
CA LEU A 50 -7.77 -6.24 2.52
C LEU A 50 -8.26 -7.12 3.67
N GLN A 51 -9.43 -7.76 3.54
CA GLN A 51 -9.95 -8.68 4.56
C GLN A 51 -8.98 -9.84 4.79
N GLU A 52 -8.53 -10.51 3.72
CA GLU A 52 -7.55 -11.60 3.81
C GLU A 52 -6.20 -11.12 4.39
N THR A 53 -5.81 -9.89 4.09
CA THR A 53 -4.59 -9.26 4.67
C THR A 53 -4.67 -9.25 6.18
N TYR A 54 -5.78 -8.78 6.76
CA TYR A 54 -5.94 -8.75 8.22
C TYR A 54 -6.05 -10.15 8.82
N LEU A 55 -6.78 -11.07 8.19
CA LEU A 55 -6.85 -12.47 8.64
C LEU A 55 -5.46 -13.12 8.69
N ARG A 56 -4.66 -12.90 7.64
CA ARG A 56 -3.29 -13.40 7.57
C ARG A 56 -2.37 -12.71 8.59
N ALA A 57 -2.47 -11.39 8.73
CA ALA A 57 -1.71 -10.62 9.72
C ALA A 57 -1.99 -11.10 11.15
N MET A 58 -3.24 -11.40 11.49
CA MET A 58 -3.62 -11.98 12.78
C MET A 58 -2.95 -13.34 13.02
N ARG A 59 -2.96 -14.22 12.02
CA ARG A 59 -2.33 -15.55 12.10
C ARG A 59 -0.81 -15.46 12.19
N SER A 60 -0.20 -14.44 11.59
CA SER A 60 1.25 -14.24 11.56
C SER A 60 1.75 -13.16 12.53
N LEU A 61 0.92 -12.70 13.47
CA LEU A 61 1.25 -11.55 14.33
C LEU A 61 2.51 -11.79 15.18
N SER A 62 2.81 -13.04 15.51
CA SER A 62 4.03 -13.45 16.22
C SER A 62 5.31 -13.22 15.40
N GLN A 63 5.21 -13.15 14.07
CA GLN A 63 6.35 -12.92 13.17
C GLN A 63 6.72 -11.43 13.06
N TYR A 64 5.81 -10.53 13.48
CA TYR A 64 6.12 -9.10 13.54
C TYR A 64 7.26 -8.85 14.54
N ARG A 65 8.18 -7.94 14.20
CA ARG A 65 9.27 -7.55 15.11
C ARG A 65 8.93 -6.21 15.74
N ALA A 66 8.71 -6.20 17.05
CA ALA A 66 8.41 -4.98 17.80
C ALA A 66 9.50 -3.91 17.58
N GLY A 67 9.08 -2.65 17.52
CA GLY A 67 9.99 -1.53 17.24
C GLY A 67 10.39 -1.39 15.76
N THR A 68 9.81 -2.20 14.86
CA THR A 68 9.84 -1.93 13.42
C THR A 68 8.57 -1.16 12.99
N ASN A 69 8.35 -0.95 11.70
CA ASN A 69 7.14 -0.26 11.24
C ASN A 69 6.04 -1.30 11.00
N PHE A 70 5.06 -1.36 11.91
CA PHE A 70 3.93 -2.28 11.78
C PHE A 70 3.13 -2.08 10.50
N THR A 71 2.88 -0.83 10.10
CA THR A 71 2.15 -0.51 8.86
C THR A 71 2.88 -1.04 7.63
N ALA A 72 4.22 -0.90 7.57
CA ALA A 72 5.03 -1.45 6.49
C ALA A 72 5.04 -2.99 6.47
N TRP A 73 5.08 -3.61 7.66
CA TRP A 73 4.95 -5.06 7.78
C TRP A 73 3.59 -5.55 7.27
N LEU A 74 2.49 -4.91 7.68
CA LEU A 74 1.14 -5.20 7.20
C LEU A 74 1.03 -5.00 5.67
N CYS A 75 1.55 -3.90 5.15
CA CYS A 75 1.55 -3.61 3.71
C CYS A 75 2.39 -4.61 2.91
N THR A 76 3.38 -5.26 3.53
CA THR A 76 4.12 -6.37 2.90
C THR A 76 3.23 -7.59 2.69
N ILE A 77 2.39 -7.93 3.67
CA ILE A 77 1.38 -8.99 3.53
C ILE A 77 0.38 -8.60 2.44
N ALA A 78 -0.13 -7.37 2.49
CA ALA A 78 -1.09 -6.83 1.53
C ALA A 78 -0.58 -6.90 0.08
N ARG A 79 0.65 -6.39 -0.15
CA ARG A 79 1.33 -6.43 -1.45
C ARG A 79 1.54 -7.86 -1.94
N SER A 80 1.95 -8.77 -1.06
CA SER A 80 2.13 -10.18 -1.42
C SER A 80 0.83 -10.83 -1.89
N LEU A 81 -0.29 -10.60 -1.18
CA LEU A 81 -1.60 -11.11 -1.58
C LEU A 81 -2.08 -10.48 -2.90
N ALA A 82 -1.90 -9.18 -3.08
CA ALA A 82 -2.24 -8.48 -4.33
C ALA A 82 -1.46 -9.02 -5.53
N LEU A 83 -0.14 -9.18 -5.41
CA LEU A 83 0.69 -9.76 -6.48
C LEU A 83 0.30 -11.21 -6.79
N ASN A 84 -0.06 -12.00 -5.78
CA ASN A 84 -0.55 -13.36 -5.98
C ASN A 84 -1.90 -13.39 -6.70
N HIS A 85 -2.81 -12.47 -6.38
CA HIS A 85 -4.09 -12.31 -7.08
C HIS A 85 -3.87 -12.00 -8.56
N LEU A 86 -3.03 -11.00 -8.88
CA LEU A 86 -2.68 -10.65 -10.26
C LEU A 86 -2.05 -11.82 -11.02
N LYS A 87 -1.15 -12.56 -10.36
CA LYS A 87 -0.51 -13.74 -10.96
C LYS A 87 -1.54 -14.81 -11.31
N LYS A 88 -2.52 -15.08 -10.44
CA LYS A 88 -3.59 -16.07 -10.68
C LYS A 88 -4.50 -15.65 -11.83
N ALA A 89 -4.99 -14.40 -11.79
CA ALA A 89 -5.83 -13.85 -12.85
C ALA A 89 -5.17 -13.97 -14.24
N ARG A 90 -3.86 -13.70 -14.33
CA ARG A 90 -3.11 -13.88 -15.58
C ARG A 90 -3.08 -15.33 -16.08
N HIS A 91 -3.00 -16.32 -15.19
CA HIS A 91 -2.98 -17.73 -15.60
C HIS A 91 -4.37 -18.22 -16.02
N GLU A 92 -5.42 -17.77 -15.36
CA GLU A 92 -6.82 -18.12 -15.68
C GLU A 92 -7.25 -17.53 -17.04
N VAL A 93 -6.82 -16.29 -17.35
CA VAL A 93 -7.06 -15.66 -18.66
C VAL A 93 -6.23 -16.32 -19.77
N SER A 94 -5.03 -16.79 -19.47
CA SER A 94 -4.15 -17.45 -20.47
C SER A 94 -4.69 -18.80 -20.97
N THR A 95 -5.69 -19.38 -20.29
CA THR A 95 -6.32 -20.65 -20.68
C THR A 95 -7.59 -20.50 -21.53
N ASP A 96 -8.14 -19.28 -21.63
CA ASP A 96 -9.37 -19.02 -22.38
C ASP A 96 -9.18 -17.73 -23.21
N PHE A 97 -8.77 -17.91 -24.47
CA PHE A 97 -8.64 -16.88 -25.51
C PHE A 97 -7.56 -15.79 -25.33
N GLU A 98 -6.68 -15.67 -26.33
CA GLU A 98 -5.83 -14.49 -26.57
C GLU A 98 -6.72 -13.25 -26.75
N ALA A 99 -6.93 -12.48 -25.69
CA ALA A 99 -7.52 -11.14 -25.77
C ALA A 99 -7.05 -10.27 -24.60
N ASP A 100 -6.28 -9.24 -24.94
CA ASP A 100 -6.08 -7.99 -24.20
C ASP A 100 -5.88 -8.08 -22.68
N ALA A 101 -4.65 -8.37 -22.28
CA ALA A 101 -4.15 -8.24 -20.90
C ALA A 101 -4.14 -6.79 -20.33
N TYR A 102 -4.89 -5.85 -20.93
CA TYR A 102 -4.88 -4.42 -20.60
C TYR A 102 -6.19 -3.90 -19.96
N LYS A 103 -7.11 -4.77 -19.55
CA LYS A 103 -8.41 -4.34 -18.99
C LYS A 103 -8.85 -5.03 -17.70
N TYR A 104 -7.93 -5.40 -16.83
CA TYR A 104 -8.29 -5.67 -15.43
C TYR A 104 -8.19 -4.34 -14.67
N GLY A 105 -9.34 -3.69 -14.40
CA GLY A 105 -9.40 -2.43 -13.63
C GLY A 105 -10.26 -1.29 -14.19
N THR A 106 -11.12 -1.50 -15.19
CA THR A 106 -12.03 -0.44 -15.71
C THR A 106 -13.37 -0.37 -14.99
N ARG A 107 -13.38 -0.48 -13.67
CA ARG A 107 -14.45 0.11 -12.86
C ARG A 107 -13.80 1.22 -12.09
N GLU A 108 -14.23 2.46 -12.34
CA GLU A 108 -13.85 3.65 -11.59
C GLU A 108 -13.89 3.32 -10.10
N ALA A 109 -12.74 2.92 -9.56
CA ALA A 109 -12.55 3.04 -8.14
C ALA A 109 -12.67 4.54 -7.89
N GLU A 110 -13.52 4.95 -6.95
CA GLU A 110 -13.43 6.27 -6.34
C GLU A 110 -12.11 6.32 -5.59
N ILE A 111 -11.04 6.45 -6.36
CA ILE A 111 -9.70 6.72 -5.89
C ILE A 111 -9.84 8.09 -5.21
N PRO A 112 -9.44 8.25 -3.94
CA PRO A 112 -9.53 9.55 -3.30
C PRO A 112 -8.75 10.55 -4.14
N TYR A 113 -9.33 11.73 -4.36
CA TYR A 113 -8.79 12.81 -5.20
C TYR A 113 -7.26 12.93 -5.21
N LEU A 114 -6.62 12.81 -4.04
CA LEU A 114 -5.17 12.91 -3.90
C LEU A 114 -4.37 11.85 -4.69
N PHE A 115 -4.89 10.63 -4.82
CA PHE A 115 -4.22 9.54 -5.56
C PHE A 115 -4.39 9.71 -7.07
N ASP A 116 -5.56 10.15 -7.53
CA ASP A 116 -5.79 10.50 -8.94
C ASP A 116 -4.93 11.69 -9.35
N LEU A 117 -4.89 12.71 -8.49
CA LEU A 117 -4.02 13.88 -8.67
C LEU A 117 -2.55 13.45 -8.75
N ALA A 118 -2.10 12.59 -7.84
CA ALA A 118 -0.74 12.08 -7.85
C ALA A 118 -0.44 11.23 -9.09
N ALA A 119 -1.38 10.40 -9.56
CA ALA A 119 -1.21 9.61 -10.77
C ALA A 119 -1.13 10.47 -12.04
N ARG A 120 -1.77 11.66 -12.04
CA ARG A 120 -1.74 12.61 -13.16
C ARG A 120 -0.48 13.47 -13.20
N ILE A 121 0.05 13.87 -12.04
CA ILE A 121 1.15 14.84 -11.96
C ILE A 121 2.53 14.16 -11.95
N LEU A 122 2.61 12.98 -11.34
CA LEU A 122 3.88 12.30 -11.12
C LEU A 122 4.21 11.37 -12.28
N SER A 123 5.51 11.19 -12.56
CA SER A 123 5.93 10.09 -13.43
C SER A 123 5.58 8.74 -12.80
N PRO A 124 5.45 7.65 -13.57
CA PRO A 124 5.18 6.33 -13.01
C PRO A 124 6.17 5.92 -11.90
N GLU A 125 7.46 6.25 -12.07
CA GLU A 125 8.50 5.94 -11.08
C GLU A 125 8.40 6.82 -9.83
N GLU A 126 8.05 8.10 -9.99
CA GLU A 126 7.81 9.02 -8.88
C GLU A 126 6.59 8.58 -8.06
N TYR A 127 5.51 8.22 -8.76
CA TYR A 127 4.28 7.73 -8.18
C TYR A 127 4.53 6.43 -7.39
N GLU A 128 5.21 5.44 -7.99
CA GLU A 128 5.55 4.19 -7.31
C GLU A 128 6.37 4.42 -6.03
N ILE A 129 7.38 5.31 -6.09
CA ILE A 129 8.18 5.66 -4.91
C ILE A 129 7.33 6.31 -3.81
N VAL A 130 6.42 7.21 -4.18
CA VAL A 130 5.49 7.86 -3.23
C VAL A 130 4.56 6.84 -2.60
N MET A 131 3.99 5.92 -3.38
CA MET A 131 3.13 4.86 -2.87
C MET A 131 3.86 3.97 -1.86
N LEU A 132 5.10 3.57 -2.16
CA LEU A 132 5.89 2.73 -1.26
C LEU A 132 6.32 3.48 0.01
N CYS A 133 6.74 4.73 -0.10
CA CYS A 133 7.28 5.48 1.04
C CYS A 133 6.19 6.10 1.92
N GLN A 134 5.22 6.78 1.31
CA GLN A 134 4.26 7.62 2.03
C GLN A 134 2.98 6.88 2.41
N VAL A 135 2.59 5.89 1.59
CA VAL A 135 1.34 5.14 1.81
C VAL A 135 1.66 3.84 2.53
N ALA A 136 2.53 3.00 1.95
CA ALA A 136 2.90 1.73 2.56
C ALA A 136 3.87 1.87 3.74
N GLY A 137 4.52 3.04 3.89
CA GLY A 137 5.39 3.33 5.04
C GLY A 137 6.77 2.67 4.99
N TYR A 138 7.19 2.16 3.82
CA TYR A 138 8.52 1.57 3.65
C TYR A 138 9.62 2.62 3.83
N LYS A 139 10.72 2.21 4.47
CA LYS A 139 11.92 3.04 4.54
C LYS A 139 12.53 3.16 3.16
N ARG A 140 13.13 4.31 2.84
CA ARG A 140 13.80 4.56 1.54
C ARG A 140 14.84 3.49 1.17
N ARG A 141 15.52 2.91 2.17
CA ARG A 141 16.46 1.78 1.98
C ARG A 141 15.74 0.51 1.50
N GLU A 142 14.56 0.22 2.04
CA GLU A 142 13.75 -0.94 1.63
C GLU A 142 13.24 -0.73 0.21
N VAL A 143 12.72 0.46 -0.09
CA VAL A 143 12.27 0.85 -1.44
C VAL A 143 13.40 0.77 -2.47
N ALA A 144 14.61 1.23 -2.11
CA ALA A 144 15.79 1.09 -2.97
C ALA A 144 16.08 -0.38 -3.31
N GLY A 145 15.99 -1.27 -2.31
CA GLY A 145 16.13 -2.71 -2.52
C GLY A 145 15.00 -3.32 -3.37
N MET A 146 13.76 -2.88 -3.17
CA MET A 146 12.59 -3.34 -3.94
C MET A 146 12.66 -2.95 -5.41
N LEU A 147 13.13 -1.72 -5.69
CA LEU A 147 13.16 -1.15 -7.04
C LEU A 147 14.51 -1.35 -7.75
N GLY A 148 15.54 -1.84 -7.06
CA GLY A 148 16.87 -2.05 -7.63
C GLY A 148 17.60 -0.75 -8.01
N ILE A 149 17.30 0.36 -7.33
CA ILE A 149 17.88 1.70 -7.61
C ILE A 149 18.60 2.27 -6.38
N PRO A 150 19.55 3.21 -6.55
CA PRO A 150 20.27 3.79 -5.42
C PRO A 150 19.36 4.53 -4.42
N ILE A 151 19.66 4.42 -3.11
CA ILE A 151 18.91 5.13 -2.06
C ILE A 151 18.91 6.66 -2.25
N GLY A 152 19.99 7.21 -2.82
CA GLY A 152 20.07 8.62 -3.18
C GLY A 152 19.02 9.00 -4.23
N THR A 153 18.82 8.14 -5.24
CA THR A 153 17.80 8.30 -6.27
C THR A 153 16.39 8.22 -5.68
N VAL A 154 16.12 7.24 -4.81
CA VAL A 154 14.82 7.14 -4.10
C VAL A 154 14.56 8.41 -3.29
N THR A 155 15.56 8.89 -2.56
CA THR A 155 15.44 10.08 -1.71
C THR A 155 15.15 11.34 -2.54
N TRP A 156 15.93 11.56 -3.60
CA TRP A 156 15.74 12.70 -4.48
C TRP A 156 14.37 12.67 -5.17
N ARG A 157 14.00 11.54 -5.80
CA ARG A 157 12.69 11.39 -6.49
C ARG A 157 11.52 11.55 -5.53
N ASN A 158 11.56 10.94 -4.35
CA ASN A 158 10.50 11.10 -3.35
C ASN A 158 10.33 12.57 -2.96
N ASN A 159 11.42 13.30 -2.76
CA ASN A 159 11.35 14.72 -2.37
C ASN A 159 10.82 15.59 -3.53
N GLU A 160 11.26 15.34 -4.77
CA GLU A 160 10.76 16.07 -5.93
C GLU A 160 9.28 15.79 -6.20
N ALA A 161 8.86 14.53 -6.09
CA ALA A 161 7.45 14.15 -6.20
C ALA A 161 6.59 14.87 -5.15
N LEU A 162 7.02 14.90 -3.89
CA LEU A 162 6.30 15.61 -2.82
C LEU A 162 6.24 17.12 -3.07
N LYS A 163 7.28 17.74 -3.63
CA LYS A 163 7.25 19.16 -4.01
C LYS A 163 6.25 19.43 -5.12
N LYS A 164 6.18 18.56 -6.15
CA LYS A 164 5.21 18.68 -7.25
C LYS A 164 3.77 18.60 -6.73
N LEU A 165 3.47 17.60 -5.90
CA LEU A 165 2.16 17.44 -5.27
C LEU A 165 1.79 18.66 -4.42
N LYS A 166 2.73 19.13 -3.59
CA LYS A 166 2.50 20.29 -2.74
C LYS A 166 2.17 21.54 -3.56
N ARG A 167 2.92 21.80 -4.64
CA ARG A 167 2.72 22.98 -5.50
C ARG A 167 1.31 23.00 -6.10
N HIS A 168 0.87 21.88 -6.70
CA HIS A 168 -0.48 21.80 -7.25
C HIS A 168 -1.56 21.93 -6.18
N LEU A 169 -1.38 21.35 -4.99
CA LEU A 169 -2.35 21.54 -3.90
C LEU A 169 -2.41 22.98 -3.40
N GLU A 170 -1.32 23.75 -3.49
CA GLU A 170 -1.32 25.19 -3.16
C GLU A 170 -1.98 26.03 -4.26
N GLU A 171 -1.83 25.64 -5.53
CA GLU A 171 -2.46 26.29 -6.69
C GLU A 171 -3.97 26.01 -6.79
N ASP A 172 -4.42 24.78 -6.49
CA ASP A 172 -5.85 24.40 -6.49
C ASP A 172 -6.66 25.08 -5.37
N ASN A 173 -6.00 25.51 -4.29
CA ASN A 173 -6.63 26.15 -3.13
C ASN A 173 -6.58 27.70 -3.17
N ALA A 174 -5.99 28.28 -4.22
CA ALA A 174 -5.85 29.72 -4.43
C ALA A 174 -6.91 30.26 -5.39
#